data_AF-A0A810Q4D9-F1
#
_entry.id   AF-A0A810Q4D9-F1
#
_cell.length_a   1.000
_cell.length_b   1.000
_cell.length_c   1.000
_cell.angle_alpha   90.00
_cell.angle_beta   90.00
_cell.angle_gamma   90.00
#
_symmetry.space_group_name_H-M   'P 1'
#
loop_
_entity.id
_entity.type
_entity.pdbx_description
1 polymer ?
#
loop_
_entity_poly.entity_id
_entity_poly.type
_entity_poly.pdbx_seq_one_letter_code
_entity_poly.pdbx_strand_id
1 'polypeptide(L)' 'MADKTFEENMTRLEEIVTRLEKGDVPLSQSLSLFEEGTRLAAACRTELDQAEQQVVRLMKGPDGAPVETEFASEE' A
#
# COMPACT_ATOMS: atom_id res chain seq x y z
N MET A 1 -20.02 -6.02 2.90
CA MET A 1 -18.78 -6.79 3.15
C MET A 1 -17.80 -5.79 3.71
N ALA A 2 -17.17 -6.06 4.85
CA ALA A 2 -16.18 -5.14 5.40
C ALA A 2 -14.94 -5.23 4.51
N ASP A 3 -14.58 -4.13 3.84
CA ASP A 3 -13.24 -3.98 3.28
C ASP A 3 -12.23 -4.13 4.43
N LYS A 4 -11.18 -4.93 4.20
CA LYS A 4 -10.08 -5.07 5.15
C LYS A 4 -9.31 -3.76 5.21
N THR A 5 -8.85 -3.41 6.41
CA THR A 5 -8.01 -2.22 6.63
C THR A 5 -6.66 -2.35 5.91
N PHE A 6 -5.99 -1.21 5.68
CA PHE A 6 -4.62 -1.18 5.19
C PHE A 6 -3.70 -2.12 5.96
N GLU A 7 -3.74 -2.05 7.29
CA GLU A 7 -2.88 -2.83 8.18
C GLU A 7 -3.14 -4.34 8.04
N GLU A 8 -4.39 -4.75 7.90
CA GLU A 8 -4.76 -6.15 7.66
C GLU A 8 -4.27 -6.65 6.29
N ASN A 9 -4.40 -5.82 5.24
CA ASN A 9 -3.92 -6.15 3.90
C ASN A 9 -2.40 -6.25 3.86
N MET A 10 -1.70 -5.34 4.55
CA MET A 10 -0.25 -5.34 4.67
C MET A 10 0.26 -6.57 5.44
N THR A 11 -0.35 -6.88 6.58
CA THR A 11 -0.02 -8.08 7.37
C THR A 11 -0.17 -9.33 6.51
N ARG A 12 -1.26 -9.45 5.74
CA ARG A 12 -1.48 -10.59 4.87
C ARG A 12 -0.45 -10.66 3.73
N LEU A 13 -0.07 -9.53 3.16
CA LEU A 13 0.95 -9.47 2.11
C LEU A 13 2.30 -9.96 2.64
N GLU A 14 2.71 -9.56 3.84
CA GLU A 14 3.94 -10.01 4.50
C GLU A 14 3.95 -11.52 4.75
N GLU A 15 2.82 -12.10 5.19
CA GLU A 15 2.67 -13.55 5.34
C GLU A 15 2.87 -14.28 4.01
N ILE A 16 2.28 -13.77 2.93
CA ILE A 16 2.39 -14.34 1.59
C ILE A 16 3.84 -14.32 1.11
N VAL A 17 4.51 -13.18 1.24
CA VAL A 17 5.94 -13.03 0.87
C VAL A 17 6.78 -14.03 1.65
N THR A 18 6.60 -14.08 2.97
CA THR A 18 7.33 -15.01 3.84
C THR A 18 7.15 -16.47 3.41
N ARG A 19 5.93 -16.86 3.03
CA ARG A 19 5.65 -18.23 2.55
C ARG A 19 6.27 -18.52 1.20
N LEU A 20 6.22 -17.57 0.27
CA LEU A 20 6.84 -17.72 -1.05
C LEU A 20 8.36 -17.82 -0.95
N GLU A 21 9.00 -17.03 -0.09
CA GLU A 21 10.44 -17.02 0.14
C GLU A 21 10.95 -18.32 0.79
N LYS A 22 10.16 -18.93 1.67
CA LYS A 22 10.48 -20.24 2.27
C LYS A 22 10.54 -21.37 1.24
N GLY A 23 9.80 -21.26 0.14
CA GLY A 23 9.79 -22.26 -0.94
C GLY A 23 9.24 -23.63 -0.54
N ASP A 24 8.54 -23.73 0.59
CA ASP A 24 7.93 -24.96 1.12
C ASP A 24 6.50 -25.19 0.62
N VAL A 25 6.00 -24.31 -0.24
CA VAL A 25 4.66 -24.38 -0.86
C VAL A 25 4.71 -25.02 -2.26
N PRO A 26 3.79 -25.94 -2.58
CA PRO A 26 3.65 -26.50 -3.92
C PRO A 26 3.41 -25.42 -4.98
N LEU A 27 3.92 -25.63 -6.20
CA LEU A 27 3.83 -24.66 -7.31
C LEU A 27 2.42 -24.10 -7.53
N SER A 28 1.38 -24.95 -7.47
CA SER A 28 -0.01 -24.51 -7.63
C SER A 28 -0.45 -23.53 -6.54
N GLN A 29 -0.04 -23.76 -5.29
CA GLN A 29 -0.30 -22.83 -4.19
C GLN A 29 0.54 -21.57 -4.30
N SER A 30 1.80 -21.67 -4.76
CA SER A 30 2.67 -20.51 -4.97
C SER A 30 2.08 -19.54 -6.00
N LEU A 31 1.46 -20.06 -7.08
CA LEU A 31 0.74 -19.23 -8.05
C LEU A 31 -0.47 -18.52 -7.44
N SER A 32 -1.27 -19.22 -6.63
CA SER A 32 -2.41 -18.61 -5.94
C SER A 32 -1.98 -17.53 -4.94
N LEU A 33 -0.90 -17.79 -4.18
CA LEU A 33 -0.31 -16.84 -3.24
C LEU A 33 0.23 -15.60 -3.98
N PHE A 34 0.87 -15.79 -5.12
CA PHE A 34 1.34 -14.67 -5.94
C PHE A 34 0.19 -13.80 -6.46
N GLU A 35 -0.90 -14.41 -6.97
CA GLU A 35 -2.09 -13.67 -7.42
C GLU A 35 -2.79 -12.93 -6.27
N GLU A 36 -2.84 -13.54 -5.08
CA GLU A 36 -3.34 -12.87 -3.88
C GLU A 36 -2.44 -11.69 -3.49
N GLY A 37 -1.13 -11.90 -3.42
CA GLY A 37 -0.15 -10.87 -3.04
C GLY A 37 -0.14 -9.67 -3.99
N THR A 38 -0.22 -9.92 -5.30
CA THR A 38 -0.31 -8.84 -6.31
C THR A 38 -1.58 -8.01 -6.16
N ARG A 39 -2.72 -8.63 -5.85
CA ARG A 39 -3.97 -7.89 -5.58
C ARG A 39 -3.88 -7.06 -4.30
N LEU A 40 -3.32 -7.63 -3.23
CA LEU A 40 -3.12 -6.92 -1.96
C LEU A 40 -2.19 -5.72 -2.14
N ALA A 41 -1.07 -5.90 -2.84
CA ALA A 41 -0.13 -4.81 -3.13
C ALA A 41 -0.79 -3.66 -3.91
N ALA A 42 -1.63 -3.99 -4.90
CA ALA A 42 -2.38 -2.99 -5.66
C ALA A 42 -3.41 -2.25 -4.78
N ALA A 43 -4.09 -2.96 -3.88
CA ALA A 43 -5.04 -2.36 -2.94
C ALA A 43 -4.33 -1.41 -1.96
N CYS A 44 -3.26 -1.86 -1.31
CA CYS A 44 -2.46 -1.04 -0.40
C CYS A 44 -1.95 0.23 -1.10
N ARG A 45 -1.46 0.12 -2.33
CA ARG A 45 -1.02 1.28 -3.10
C ARG A 45 -2.15 2.27 -3.38
N THR A 46 -3.32 1.76 -3.75
CA THR A 46 -4.50 2.61 -4.02
C THR A 46 -4.91 3.38 -2.76
N GLU A 47 -4.87 2.74 -1.59
CA GLU A 47 -5.21 3.38 -0.32
C GLU A 47 -4.18 4.44 0.09
N LEU A 48 -2.88 4.17 -0.11
CA LEU A 48 -1.81 5.15 0.12
C LEU A 48 -1.94 6.36 -0.82
N ASP A 49 -2.21 6.13 -2.11
CA ASP A 49 -2.41 7.21 -3.08
C ASP A 49 -3.60 8.11 -2.66
N GLN A 50 -4.68 7.52 -2.14
CA GLN A 50 -5.84 8.27 -1.64
C GLN A 50 -5.51 9.06 -0.37
N ALA A 51 -4.77 8.46 0.56
CA ALA A 51 -4.33 9.11 1.79
C ALA A 51 -3.40 10.31 1.48
N GLU A 52 -2.45 10.14 0.56
CA GLU A 52 -1.57 11.22 0.11
C GLU A 52 -2.37 12.39 -0.47
N GLN A 53 -3.32 12.11 -1.38
CA GLN A 53 -4.19 13.15 -1.95
C GLN A 53 -5.01 13.89 -0.88
N GLN A 54 -5.49 13.18 0.13
CA GLN A 54 -6.21 13.76 1.26
C GLN A 54 -5.31 14.73 2.04
N VAL A 55 -4.07 14.32 2.35
CA VAL A 55 -3.08 15.16 3.03
C VAL A 55 -2.78 16.42 2.21
N VAL A 56 -2.53 16.28 0.90
CA VAL A 56 -2.27 17.41 0.00
C VAL A 56 -3.45 18.37 -0.04
N ARG A 57 -4.70 17.87 -0.03
CA ARG A 57 -5.91 18.73 0.03
C ARG A 57 -6.01 19.48 1.35
N LEU A 58 -5.70 18.83 2.48
CA LEU A 58 -5.76 19.45 3.80
C LEU A 58 -4.65 20.49 4.01
N MET A 59 -3.47 20.29 3.40
CA MET A 59 -2.38 21.26 3.41
C MET A 59 -2.70 22.52 2.59
N LYS A 60 -3.60 22.44 1.59
CA LYS A 60 -4.10 23.61 0.85
C LYS A 60 -5.18 24.31 1.69
N GLY A 61 -4.79 25.37 2.40
CA GLY A 61 -5.67 26.17 3.26
C GLY A 61 -6.80 26.91 2.51
N PRO A 62 -7.68 27.65 3.24
CA PRO A 62 -8.89 28.29 2.71
C PRO A 62 -8.64 29.32 1.57
N ASP A 63 -7.40 29.77 1.39
CA ASP A 63 -7.00 30.69 0.33
C ASP A 63 -6.60 29.97 -0.98
N GLY A 64 -6.69 28.63 -1.02
CA GLY A 64 -6.40 27.81 -2.22
C GLY A 64 -4.92 27.77 -2.63
N ALA A 65 -4.05 28.45 -1.88
CA ALA A 65 -2.62 28.46 -2.13
C ALA A 65 -1.98 27.11 -1.71
N PRO A 66 -1.11 26.52 -2.55
CA PRO A 66 -0.27 25.39 -2.14
C PRO A 66 0.65 25.83 -1.00
N VAL A 67 0.69 25.06 0.08
CA VAL A 67 1.82 25.14 1.02
C VAL A 67 2.98 24.40 0.35
N GLU A 68 3.88 25.16 -0.27
CA GLU A 68 5.16 24.65 -0.73
C GLU A 68 6.02 24.39 0.51
N THR A 69 5.99 23.17 1.04
CA THR A 69 7.17 22.69 1.75
C THR A 69 8.18 22.31 0.68
N GLU A 70 9.16 23.19 0.45
CA GLU A 70 10.38 22.83 -0.27
C GLU A 70 10.84 21.49 0.31
N PHE A 71 10.83 20.43 -0.53
CA PHE A 71 11.55 19.22 -0.19
C PHE A 71 12.99 19.67 0.06
N ALA A 72 13.40 19.70 1.32
CA ALA A 72 14.81 19.84 1.66
C ALA A 72 15.49 18.58 1.12
N SER A 73 15.95 18.64 -0.12
CA SER A 73 17.02 17.78 -0.59
C SER A 73 18.22 18.15 0.26
N GLU A 74 18.40 17.44 1.38
CA GLU A 74 19.69 17.39 2.05
C GLU A 74 20.69 16.81 1.04
N GLU A 75 21.63 17.66 0.60
CA GLU A 75 22.81 17.30 -0.21
C GLU A 75 23.71 16.28 0.50
#